data_AF-A0A3M0YGX8-F1
#
_entry.id   AF-A0A3M0YGX8-F1
#
_cell.length_a   1.000
_cell.length_b   1.000
_cell.length_c   1.000
_cell.angle_alpha   90.00
_cell.angle_beta   90.00
_cell.angle_gamma   90.00
#
_symmetry.space_group_name_H-M   'P 1'
#
loop_
_entity.id
_entity.type
_entity.pdbx_description
1 polymer ?
#
loop_
_entity_poly.entity_id
_entity_poly.type
_entity_poly.pdbx_seq_one_letter_code
_entity_poly.pdbx_strand_id
1 'polypeptide(L)' 'MAPKAPVSVLGAGAWGTALACLLAKKGIPVWLWGRNEAHMARLARERENRRYLPGIPLS' A
#
# COMPACT_ATOMS: atom_id res chain seq x y z
N MET A 1 -6.36 -23.30 5.79
CA MET A 1 -5.08 -22.58 5.52
C MET A 1 -4.83 -21.66 6.70
N ALA A 2 -3.63 -21.65 7.29
CA ALA A 2 -3.34 -20.74 8.41
C ALA A 2 -3.37 -19.27 7.94
N PRO A 3 -3.80 -18.32 8.78
CA PRO A 3 -3.76 -16.91 8.44
C PRO A 3 -2.32 -16.47 8.15
N LYS A 4 -2.12 -15.71 7.06
CA LYS A 4 -0.79 -15.18 6.72
C LYS A 4 -0.44 -14.04 7.69
N ALA A 5 0.78 -14.03 8.18
CA ALA A 5 1.28 -12.92 8.98
C ALA A 5 1.21 -11.61 8.19
N PRO A 6 0.79 -10.49 8.81
CA PRO A 6 0.75 -9.20 8.14
C PRO A 6 2.16 -8.72 7.79
N VAL A 7 2.29 -8.02 6.66
CA VAL A 7 3.55 -7.42 6.20
C VAL A 7 3.47 -5.90 6.28
N SER A 8 4.46 -5.27 6.88
CA SER A 8 4.59 -3.81 6.88
C SER A 8 5.60 -3.35 5.83
N VAL A 9 5.16 -2.52 4.89
CA VAL A 9 6.01 -1.87 3.87
C VAL A 9 6.29 -0.44 4.31
N LEU A 10 7.55 -0.16 4.68
CA LEU A 10 7.99 1.16 5.10
C LEU A 10 8.44 1.99 3.89
N GLY A 11 7.53 2.78 3.34
CA GLY A 11 7.80 3.69 2.23
C GLY A 11 6.68 3.71 1.18
N ALA A 12 5.81 4.71 1.24
CA ALA A 12 4.72 4.94 0.29
C ALA A 12 5.15 5.58 -1.06
N GLY A 13 6.36 5.26 -1.54
CA GLY A 13 6.83 5.62 -2.88
C GLY A 13 6.29 4.70 -3.97
N ALA A 14 6.75 4.86 -5.21
CA ALA A 14 6.28 4.05 -6.35
C ALA A 14 6.47 2.54 -6.10
N TRP A 15 7.70 2.14 -5.78
CA TRP A 15 8.04 0.73 -5.57
C TRP A 15 7.40 0.12 -4.32
N GLY A 16 7.42 0.84 -3.19
CA GLY A 16 6.79 0.35 -1.96
C GLY A 16 5.27 0.19 -2.10
N THR A 17 4.61 1.10 -2.82
CA THR A 17 3.18 0.95 -3.14
C THR A 17 2.94 -0.24 -4.05
N ALA A 18 3.75 -0.42 -5.11
CA ALA A 18 3.62 -1.55 -6.03
C ALA A 18 3.80 -2.89 -5.30
N LEU A 19 4.79 -2.99 -4.41
CA LEU A 19 5.04 -4.16 -3.58
C LEU A 19 3.86 -4.44 -2.64
N ALA A 20 3.33 -3.40 -1.98
CA ALA A 20 2.16 -3.53 -1.11
C ALA A 20 0.94 -4.05 -1.88
N CYS A 21 0.65 -3.52 -3.07
CA CYS A 21 -0.43 -4.00 -3.92
C CYS A 21 -0.23 -5.45 -4.36
N LEU A 22 1.00 -5.85 -4.70
CA LEU A 22 1.31 -7.23 -5.09
C LEU A 22 1.06 -8.21 -3.94
N LEU A 23 1.49 -7.87 -2.71
CA LEU A 23 1.29 -8.69 -1.52
C LEU A 23 -0.21 -8.79 -1.16
N ALA A 24 -0.92 -7.67 -1.21
CA ALA A 24 -2.36 -7.62 -0.97
C ALA A 24 -3.14 -8.50 -1.97
N LYS A 25 -2.79 -8.45 -3.26
CA LYS A 25 -3.37 -9.33 -4.30
C LYS A 25 -3.13 -10.82 -4.04
N LYS A 26 -2.09 -11.18 -3.29
CA LYS A 26 -1.82 -12.57 -2.84
C LYS A 26 -2.57 -12.93 -1.56
N GLY A 27 -3.49 -12.09 -1.08
CA GLY A 27 -4.23 -12.30 0.16
C GLY A 27 -3.37 -12.20 1.42
N ILE A 28 -2.24 -11.49 1.36
CA ILE A 28 -1.42 -11.19 2.53
C ILE A 28 -1.92 -9.85 3.09
N PRO A 29 -2.26 -9.74 4.38
CA PRO A 29 -2.58 -8.46 5.00
C PRO A 29 -1.35 -7.52 4.93
N VAL A 30 -1.53 -6.29 4.46
CA VAL A 30 -0.42 -5.34 4.27
C VAL A 30 -0.70 -4.01 4.97
N TRP A 31 0.32 -3.49 5.66
CA TRP A 31 0.36 -2.13 6.15
C TRP A 31 1.34 -1.33 5.29
N LEU A 32 0.87 -0.27 4.66
CA LEU A 32 1.74 0.67 3.94
C LEU A 32 2.00 1.89 4.82
N TRP A 33 3.26 2.19 5.08
CA TRP A 33 3.67 3.31 5.91
C TRP A 33 4.39 4.38 5.10
N GLY A 34 4.20 5.64 5.49
CA GLY A 34 4.88 6.78 4.89
C GLY A 34 5.06 7.90 5.91
N ARG A 35 6.14 8.66 5.76
CA ARG A 35 6.51 9.75 6.68
C ARG A 35 5.61 10.99 6.61
N ASN A 36 4.83 11.16 5.54
CA ASN A 36 4.01 12.35 5.32
C ASN A 36 2.55 11.99 5.57
N GLU A 37 2.00 12.51 6.66
CA GLU A 37 0.63 12.22 7.11
C GLU A 37 -0.43 12.63 6.07
N ALA A 38 -0.32 13.83 5.48
CA ALA A 38 -1.26 14.30 4.47
C ALA A 38 -1.28 13.40 3.23
N HIS A 39 -0.11 12.90 2.81
CA HIS A 39 -0.01 11.93 1.72
C HIS A 39 -0.66 10.59 2.10
N MET A 40 -0.41 10.08 3.32
CA MET A 40 -1.00 8.83 3.79
C MET A 40 -2.53 8.94 3.93
N ALA A 41 -3.05 10.04 4.46
CA ALA A 41 -4.49 10.30 4.57
C ALA A 41 -5.15 10.33 3.18
N ARG A 42 -4.52 11.00 2.21
CA ARG A 42 -5.02 11.03 0.83
C ARG A 42 -5.02 9.62 0.22
N LEU A 43 -3.94 8.88 0.39
CA LEU A 43 -3.78 7.52 -0.12
C LEU A 43 -4.83 6.56 0.47
N ALA A 44 -5.13 6.67 1.77
CA ALA A 44 -6.17 5.90 2.45
C ALA A 44 -7.57 6.22 1.92
N ARG A 45 -7.87 7.52 1.70
CA ARG A 45 -9.17 7.99 1.18
C ARG A 45 -9.39 7.63 -0.29
N GLU A 46 -8.39 7.88 -1.12
CA GLU A 46 -8.49 7.70 -2.59
C GLU A 46 -8.30 6.25 -3.02
N ARG A 47 -7.77 5.40 -2.12
CA ARG A 47 -7.42 4.00 -2.41
C ARG A 47 -6.56 3.88 -3.68
N GLU A 48 -5.70 4.86 -3.91
CA GLU A 48 -4.79 4.96 -5.06
C GLU A 48 -3.62 5.88 -4.69
N ASN A 49 -2.39 5.53 -5.08
CA ASN A 49 -1.25 6.43 -4.92
C ASN A 49 -1.03 7.26 -6.19
N ARG A 50 -1.97 8.18 -6.47
CA ARG A 50 -1.92 9.03 -7.69
C ARG A 50 -0.61 9.77 -7.91
N ARG A 51 0.14 10.06 -6.85
CA ARG A 51 1.43 10.76 -6.91
C ARG A 51 2.55 9.90 -7.46
N TYR A 52 2.61 8.62 -7.08
CA TYR A 52 3.76 7.76 -7.34
C TYR A 52 3.43 6.50 -8.15
N LEU A 53 2.15 6.15 -8.26
CA LEU A 53 1.65 4.98 -8.95
C LEU A 53 0.22 5.22 -9.48
N PRO A 54 0.04 6.15 -10.44
CA PRO A 54 -1.28 6.49 -10.97
C PRO A 54 -1.88 5.31 -11.76
N GLY A 55 -3.20 5.17 -11.70
CA GLY A 55 -3.96 4.13 -12.38
C GLY A 55 -3.97 2.77 -11.69
N ILE A 56 -3.32 2.62 -10.52
CA ILE A 56 -3.25 1.36 -9.78
C ILE A 56 -4.00 1.49 -8.44
N PRO A 57 -5.20 0.89 -8.32
CA PRO A 57 -5.94 0.85 -7.06
C PRO A 57 -5.20 0.03 -5.99
N LEU A 58 -5.33 0.47 -4.75
CA LEU A 58 -4.88 -0.27 -3.57
C LEU A 58 -5.90 -1.37 -3.27
N SER A 59 -5.39 -2.60 -3.12
CA SER A 59 -6.17 -3.79 -2.77
C SER A 59 -6.29 -3.97 -1.26
#